data_AF-A0A852ZW38-F1
#
_entry.id   AF-A0A852ZW38-F1
#
_cell.length_a   1.000
_cell.length_b   1.000
_cell.length_c   1.000
_cell.angle_alpha   90.00
_cell.angle_beta   90.00
_cell.angle_gamma   90.00
#
_symmetry.space_group_name_H-M   'P 1'
#
loop_
_entity.id
_entity.type
_entity.pdbx_description
1 polymer ?
#
loop_
_entity_poly.entity_id
_entity_poly.type
_entity_poly.pdbx_seq_one_letter_code
_entity_poly.pdbx_strand_id
1 'polypeptide(L)'
;MTVAVDPWGSQEPPLIAEEDLPALPERIDRLAKLDTPVRLTDLGEDPESWESPSARDLPEVELLRQDGWVLAPEESFLAFLPAVWPTEHRGWVRNRVPSVWLCTYPGPPAVAPLTEKDRWRDAESREDYPFHLEGTGIPVPSRLGRIWLLRSPVEGASVEQLVQRVVERAHQRARQDGEADPWDGKPYFVEAAREVLAEDPAR
;
A
#
# COMPACT_ATOMS: atom_id res chain seq x y z
N MET A 1 -8.82 15.73 27.84
CA MET A 1 -7.92 14.89 27.02
C MET A 1 -8.76 14.22 25.96
N THR A 2 -8.79 14.79 24.76
CA THR A 2 -9.39 14.13 23.59
C THR A 2 -8.48 12.93 23.29
N VAL A 3 -9.00 11.70 23.36
CA VAL A 3 -8.29 10.54 22.85
C VAL A 3 -8.01 10.87 21.38
N ALA A 4 -6.73 10.94 21.01
CA ALA A 4 -6.38 11.09 19.60
C ALA A 4 -7.02 9.90 18.88
N VAL A 5 -7.98 10.18 18.00
CA VAL A 5 -8.55 9.16 17.12
C VAL A 5 -7.36 8.56 16.37
N ASP A 6 -7.22 7.24 16.42
CA ASP A 6 -6.17 6.52 15.71
C ASP A 6 -6.69 6.22 14.30
N PRO A 7 -6.34 7.04 13.29
CA PRO A 7 -6.93 6.89 11.98
C PRO A 7 -6.39 5.66 11.25
N TRP A 8 -5.34 5.01 11.76
CA TRP A 8 -4.74 3.82 11.14
C TRP A 8 -5.21 2.51 11.76
N GLY A 9 -6.15 2.55 12.71
CA GLY A 9 -6.67 1.33 13.33
C GLY A 9 -5.55 0.45 13.90
N SER A 10 -4.62 1.01 14.68
CA SER A 10 -3.48 0.25 15.23
C SER A 10 -3.92 -0.96 16.04
N GLN A 11 -5.12 -0.91 16.65
CA GLN A 11 -5.71 -2.02 17.40
C GLN A 11 -6.71 -2.86 16.59
N GLU A 12 -7.03 -2.49 15.36
CA GLU A 12 -7.93 -3.28 14.52
C GLU A 12 -7.25 -4.61 14.12
N PRO A 13 -7.95 -5.75 14.24
CA PRO A 13 -7.42 -7.04 13.79
C PRO A 13 -7.29 -7.07 12.25
N PRO A 14 -6.47 -7.97 11.69
CA PRO A 14 -6.43 -8.17 10.25
C PRO A 14 -7.77 -8.72 9.74
N LEU A 15 -8.06 -8.48 8.46
CA LEU A 15 -9.24 -9.03 7.77
C LEU A 15 -9.24 -10.57 7.73
N ILE A 16 -8.05 -11.19 7.76
CA ILE A 16 -7.87 -12.64 7.89
C ILE A 16 -6.93 -12.89 9.05
N ALA A 17 -7.35 -13.73 10.00
CA ALA A 17 -6.55 -14.11 11.15
C ALA A 17 -5.31 -14.91 10.73
N GLU A 18 -4.24 -14.89 11.54
CA GLU A 18 -2.96 -15.50 11.18
C GLU A 18 -3.08 -17.02 10.99
N GLU A 19 -3.91 -17.65 11.82
CA GLU A 19 -4.26 -19.08 11.77
C GLU A 19 -5.07 -19.48 10.53
N ASP A 20 -5.75 -18.52 9.88
CA ASP A 20 -6.60 -18.74 8.71
C ASP A 20 -5.90 -18.38 7.39
N LEU A 21 -4.64 -17.96 7.45
CA LEU A 21 -3.89 -17.56 6.26
C LEU A 21 -3.65 -18.76 5.32
N PRO A 22 -3.97 -18.64 4.02
CA PRO A 22 -3.65 -19.69 3.07
C PRO A 22 -2.13 -19.90 2.97
N ALA A 23 -1.76 -21.13 2.59
CA ALA A 23 -0.38 -21.45 2.25
C ALA A 23 0.11 -20.57 1.09
N LEU A 24 1.36 -20.11 1.19
CA LEU A 24 1.96 -19.29 0.14
C LEU A 24 2.19 -20.12 -1.13
N PRO A 25 2.05 -19.51 -2.33
CA PRO A 25 2.50 -20.13 -3.57
C PRO A 25 3.98 -20.51 -3.48
N GLU A 26 4.37 -21.62 -4.10
CA GLU A 26 5.73 -22.18 -4.01
C GLU A 26 6.82 -21.13 -4.32
N ARG A 27 6.61 -20.32 -5.37
CA ARG A 27 7.50 -19.23 -5.74
C ARG A 27 7.71 -18.24 -4.58
N ILE A 28 6.63 -17.77 -3.98
CA ILE A 28 6.66 -16.79 -2.88
C ILE A 28 7.30 -17.40 -1.62
N ASP A 29 6.94 -18.64 -1.30
CA ASP A 29 7.52 -19.38 -0.17
C ASP A 29 9.04 -19.58 -0.34
N ARG A 30 9.50 -19.90 -1.56
CA ARG A 30 10.92 -20.06 -1.88
C ARG A 30 11.67 -18.73 -1.73
N LEU A 31 11.12 -17.64 -2.26
CA LEU A 31 11.70 -16.30 -2.14
C LEU A 31 11.76 -15.82 -0.68
N ALA A 32 10.72 -16.11 0.12
CA ALA A 32 10.69 -15.77 1.54
C ALA A 32 11.78 -16.47 2.37
N LYS A 33 12.28 -17.61 1.89
CA LYS A 33 13.31 -18.44 2.55
C LYS A 33 14.72 -18.15 2.08
N LEU A 34 14.92 -17.21 1.14
CA LEU A 34 16.26 -16.86 0.67
C LEU A 34 17.07 -16.21 1.81
N ASP A 35 18.26 -16.75 2.05
CA ASP A 35 19.25 -16.22 3.00
C ASP A 35 20.52 -15.69 2.30
N THR A 36 20.67 -16.04 1.02
CA THR A 36 21.82 -15.71 0.17
C THR A 36 21.35 -15.37 -1.25
N PRO A 37 22.14 -14.63 -2.03
CA PRO A 37 21.81 -14.36 -3.43
C PRO A 37 21.74 -15.66 -4.25
N VAL A 38 20.69 -15.82 -5.05
CA VAL A 38 20.48 -16.97 -5.94
C VAL A 38 20.21 -16.46 -7.36
N ARG A 39 20.80 -17.10 -8.37
CA ARG A 39 20.54 -16.71 -9.77
C ARG A 39 19.09 -16.99 -10.12
N LEU A 40 18.50 -16.12 -10.93
CA LEU A 40 17.12 -16.32 -11.40
C LEU A 40 16.93 -17.66 -12.09
N THR A 41 17.88 -18.06 -12.94
CA THR A 41 17.86 -19.36 -13.62
C THR A 41 17.86 -20.54 -12.66
N ASP A 42 18.52 -20.43 -11.51
CA ASP A 42 18.59 -21.49 -10.50
C ASP A 42 17.28 -21.57 -9.71
N LEU A 43 16.49 -20.48 -9.68
CA LEU A 43 15.11 -20.47 -9.18
C LEU A 43 14.11 -20.97 -10.22
N GLY A 44 14.53 -21.25 -11.45
CA GLY A 44 13.65 -21.59 -12.57
C GLY A 44 12.92 -20.39 -13.17
N GLU A 45 13.42 -19.18 -12.91
CA GLU A 45 12.85 -17.91 -13.38
C GLU A 45 13.61 -17.42 -14.61
N ASP A 46 12.88 -16.85 -15.56
CA ASP A 46 13.45 -16.17 -16.73
C ASP A 46 13.79 -14.72 -16.37
N PRO A 47 15.07 -14.29 -16.49
CA PRO A 47 15.45 -12.91 -16.26
C PRO A 47 14.71 -11.87 -17.08
N GLU A 48 14.27 -12.19 -18.30
CA GLU A 48 13.55 -11.25 -19.17
C GLU A 48 12.10 -11.06 -18.75
N SER A 49 11.51 -12.03 -18.04
CA SER A 49 10.14 -11.98 -17.53
C SER A 49 10.07 -11.87 -16.01
N TRP A 50 11.18 -11.58 -15.33
CA TRP A 50 11.19 -11.50 -13.88
C TRP A 50 10.37 -10.31 -13.40
N GLU A 51 9.41 -10.60 -12.54
CA GLU A 51 8.62 -9.61 -11.81
C GLU A 51 8.92 -9.72 -10.31
N SER A 52 9.21 -8.59 -9.66
CA SER A 52 9.35 -8.56 -8.20
C SER A 52 8.06 -9.04 -7.53
N PRO A 53 8.14 -9.84 -6.45
CA PRO A 53 6.94 -10.27 -5.73
C PRO A 53 6.19 -9.05 -5.18
N SER A 54 4.87 -9.13 -5.20
CA SER A 54 3.96 -8.05 -4.83
C SER A 54 2.82 -8.55 -3.95
N ALA A 55 2.04 -7.62 -3.39
CA ALA A 55 0.84 -7.97 -2.63
C ALA A 55 -0.18 -8.77 -3.47
N ARG A 56 -0.16 -8.62 -4.81
CA ARG A 56 -1.06 -9.36 -5.72
C ARG A 56 -0.74 -10.84 -5.81
N ASP A 57 0.47 -11.25 -5.43
CA ASP A 57 0.89 -12.65 -5.41
C ASP A 57 0.43 -13.39 -4.13
N LEU A 58 -0.16 -12.67 -3.17
CA LEU A 58 -0.62 -13.25 -1.92
C LEU A 58 -2.04 -13.83 -2.06
N PRO A 59 -2.26 -15.09 -1.66
CA PRO A 59 -3.56 -15.75 -1.81
C PRO A 59 -4.67 -15.09 -0.97
N GLU A 60 -4.35 -14.57 0.22
CA GLU A 60 -5.27 -13.80 1.06
C GLU A 60 -5.76 -12.52 0.38
N VAL A 61 -4.91 -11.86 -0.40
CA VAL A 61 -5.29 -10.65 -1.14
C VAL A 61 -6.24 -11.03 -2.26
N GLU A 62 -5.96 -12.11 -2.99
CA GLU A 62 -6.86 -12.59 -4.05
C GLU A 62 -8.22 -13.02 -3.51
N LEU A 63 -8.27 -13.71 -2.37
CA LEU A 63 -9.53 -14.05 -1.69
C LEU A 63 -10.35 -12.79 -1.34
N LEU A 64 -9.70 -11.79 -0.74
CA LEU A 64 -10.38 -10.54 -0.39
C LEU A 64 -10.83 -9.76 -1.63
N ARG A 65 -10.10 -9.85 -2.74
CA ARG A 65 -10.50 -9.24 -4.02
C ARG A 65 -11.77 -9.85 -4.59
N GLN A 66 -11.93 -11.17 -4.46
CA GLN A 66 -13.18 -11.84 -4.84
C GLN A 66 -14.37 -11.36 -4.00
N ASP A 67 -14.11 -10.95 -2.75
CA ASP A 67 -15.09 -10.29 -1.89
C ASP A 67 -15.20 -8.77 -2.13
N GLY A 68 -14.63 -8.23 -3.21
CA GLY A 68 -14.76 -6.82 -3.58
C GLY A 68 -13.83 -5.86 -2.85
N TRP A 69 -12.84 -6.35 -2.10
CA TRP A 69 -11.74 -5.51 -1.62
C TRP A 69 -10.75 -5.20 -2.74
N VAL A 70 -10.08 -4.05 -2.66
CA VAL A 70 -9.07 -3.60 -3.60
C VAL A 70 -7.83 -3.20 -2.82
N LEU A 71 -6.63 -3.50 -3.33
CA LEU A 71 -5.39 -3.00 -2.73
C LEU A 71 -5.43 -1.47 -2.66
N ALA A 72 -5.08 -0.91 -1.51
CA ALA A 72 -4.91 0.53 -1.40
C ALA A 72 -3.81 1.00 -2.38
N PRO A 73 -3.97 2.19 -2.99
CA PRO A 73 -2.93 2.78 -3.83
C PRO A 73 -1.60 2.89 -3.05
N GLU A 74 -0.50 2.52 -3.71
CA GLU A 74 0.84 2.51 -3.11
C GLU A 74 1.65 3.76 -3.47
N GLU A 75 1.13 4.61 -4.37
CA GLU A 75 1.73 5.89 -4.72
C GLU A 75 1.86 6.78 -3.47
N SER A 76 3.05 7.37 -3.27
CA SER A 76 3.40 8.04 -2.01
C SER A 76 2.43 9.17 -1.63
N PHE A 77 1.87 9.88 -2.60
CA PHE A 77 0.87 10.94 -2.38
C PHE A 77 -0.55 10.42 -2.11
N LEU A 78 -0.85 9.12 -2.30
CA LEU A 78 -2.14 8.47 -1.96
C LEU A 78 -2.03 7.50 -0.79
N ALA A 79 -0.83 7.28 -0.29
CA ALA A 79 -0.56 6.33 0.79
C ALA A 79 -1.31 6.66 2.10
N PHE A 80 -1.80 7.89 2.27
CA PHE A 80 -2.66 8.31 3.39
C PHE A 80 -4.09 7.80 3.30
N LEU A 81 -4.56 7.32 2.13
CA LEU A 81 -5.97 6.99 1.90
C LEU A 81 -6.57 6.08 2.97
N PRO A 82 -5.90 5.00 3.43
CA PRO A 82 -6.44 4.18 4.50
C PRO A 82 -6.79 4.98 5.76
N ALA A 83 -6.04 6.03 6.11
CA ALA A 83 -6.29 6.84 7.29
C ALA A 83 -7.57 7.68 7.21
N VAL A 84 -7.98 8.09 6.00
CA VAL A 84 -9.19 8.91 5.79
C VAL A 84 -10.38 8.12 5.27
N TRP A 85 -10.16 6.89 4.81
CA TRP A 85 -11.21 6.01 4.34
C TRP A 85 -12.14 5.59 5.51
N PRO A 86 -13.46 5.42 5.28
CA PRO A 86 -14.37 4.95 6.31
C PRO A 86 -13.91 3.61 6.91
N THR A 87 -14.05 3.46 8.23
CA THR A 87 -13.46 2.32 8.98
C THR A 87 -14.06 0.99 8.54
N GLU A 88 -15.35 0.97 8.21
CA GLU A 88 -16.10 -0.20 7.74
C GLU A 88 -15.71 -0.61 6.31
N HIS A 89 -15.05 0.28 5.57
CA HIS A 89 -14.68 0.12 4.17
C HIS A 89 -13.18 0.07 3.97
N ARG A 90 -12.40 -0.06 5.04
CA ARG A 90 -10.96 -0.30 5.00
C ARG A 90 -10.63 -1.51 5.87
N GLY A 91 -9.51 -2.15 5.58
CA GLY A 91 -8.98 -3.21 6.40
C GLY A 91 -7.57 -3.55 5.96
N TRP A 92 -6.94 -4.46 6.67
CA TRP A 92 -5.56 -4.82 6.37
C TRP A 92 -5.33 -6.31 6.53
N VAL A 93 -4.31 -6.82 5.84
CA VAL A 93 -3.72 -8.14 6.08
C VAL A 93 -2.25 -8.00 6.40
N ARG A 94 -1.70 -9.02 7.07
CA ARG A 94 -0.26 -9.08 7.35
C ARG A 94 0.51 -9.09 6.03
N ASN A 95 1.51 -8.24 5.91
CA ASN A 95 2.40 -8.28 4.76
C ASN A 95 3.31 -9.51 4.84
N ARG A 96 3.10 -10.46 3.93
CA ARG A 96 3.95 -11.66 3.74
C ARG A 96 4.76 -11.61 2.44
N VAL A 97 4.76 -10.48 1.73
CA VAL A 97 5.56 -10.31 0.52
C VAL A 97 7.05 -10.44 0.87
N PRO A 98 7.82 -11.32 0.21
CA PRO A 98 9.25 -11.47 0.44
C PRO A 98 10.00 -10.18 0.19
N SER A 99 10.81 -9.75 1.15
CA SER A 99 11.73 -8.63 0.99
C SER A 99 12.96 -9.08 0.21
N VAL A 100 12.90 -9.00 -1.12
CA VAL A 100 13.98 -9.39 -2.04
C VAL A 100 14.22 -8.30 -3.08
N TRP A 101 15.43 -8.25 -3.65
CA TRP A 101 15.76 -7.31 -4.72
C TRP A 101 16.53 -8.00 -5.86
N LEU A 102 16.39 -7.45 -7.07
CA LEU A 102 17.08 -7.95 -8.26
C LEU A 102 18.49 -7.33 -8.37
N CYS A 103 19.49 -8.19 -8.27
CA CYS A 103 20.90 -7.86 -8.48
C CYS A 103 21.29 -8.14 -9.94
N THR A 104 21.69 -7.11 -10.68
CA THR A 104 22.13 -7.24 -12.08
C THR A 104 23.63 -7.02 -12.27
N TYR A 105 24.41 -6.70 -11.22
CA TYR A 105 25.82 -6.36 -11.34
C TYR A 105 26.70 -6.82 -10.16
N PRO A 106 27.95 -7.29 -10.39
CA PRO A 106 28.51 -7.79 -11.65
C PRO A 106 28.20 -9.29 -11.82
N GLY A 107 27.36 -9.67 -12.79
CA GLY A 107 27.08 -11.08 -13.08
C GLY A 107 25.70 -11.34 -13.70
N PRO A 108 25.34 -12.61 -13.92
CA PRO A 108 23.99 -12.99 -14.30
C PRO A 108 22.95 -12.45 -13.29
N PRO A 109 21.75 -12.06 -13.75
CA PRO A 109 20.67 -11.63 -12.87
C PRO A 109 20.42 -12.62 -11.73
N ALA A 110 20.47 -12.10 -10.51
CA ALA A 110 20.26 -12.84 -9.27
C ALA A 110 19.28 -12.09 -8.38
N VAL A 111 18.58 -12.83 -7.53
CA VAL A 111 17.72 -12.27 -6.50
C VAL A 111 18.41 -12.47 -5.17
N ALA A 112 18.47 -11.40 -4.38
CA ALA A 112 19.04 -11.45 -3.04
C ALA A 112 17.97 -11.04 -2.02
N PRO A 113 18.02 -11.60 -0.80
CA PRO A 113 17.23 -11.05 0.29
C PRO A 113 17.67 -9.62 0.57
N LEU A 114 16.71 -8.73 0.85
CA LEU A 114 17.01 -7.42 1.42
C LEU A 114 17.63 -7.66 2.80
N THR A 115 18.90 -7.24 2.96
CA THR A 115 19.56 -7.29 4.26
C THR A 115 18.85 -6.36 5.22
N GLU A 116 19.04 -6.50 6.54
CA GLU A 116 18.44 -5.57 7.50
C GLU A 116 18.80 -4.09 7.17
N LYS A 117 20.02 -3.85 6.67
CA LYS A 117 20.47 -2.54 6.18
C LYS A 117 19.73 -2.07 4.93
N ASP A 118 19.40 -2.99 4.02
CA ASP A 118 18.62 -2.68 2.81
C ASP A 118 17.12 -2.60 3.09
N ARG A 119 16.62 -3.26 4.15
CA ARG A 119 15.23 -3.14 4.61
C ARG A 119 14.94 -1.76 5.15
N TRP A 120 15.91 -1.07 5.75
CA TRP A 120 15.79 0.37 6.02
C TRP A 120 15.62 1.16 4.73
N ARG A 121 16.32 0.80 3.64
CA ARG A 121 16.22 1.47 2.32
C ARG A 121 14.96 1.13 1.51
N ASP A 122 14.37 -0.04 1.72
CA ASP A 122 13.06 -0.40 1.17
C ASP A 122 11.94 0.19 2.04
N ALA A 123 12.16 0.25 3.35
CA ALA A 123 11.36 1.06 4.26
C ALA A 123 11.52 2.58 4.01
N GLU A 124 12.59 3.06 3.37
CA GLU A 124 12.75 4.48 2.99
C GLU A 124 11.65 4.93 2.00
N SER A 125 11.10 4.03 1.17
CA SER A 125 9.87 4.31 0.39
C SER A 125 8.65 4.62 1.29
N ARG A 126 8.72 4.23 2.56
CA ARG A 126 7.76 4.48 3.64
C ARG A 126 8.30 5.45 4.71
N GLU A 127 9.58 5.80 4.75
CA GLU A 127 10.09 6.93 5.55
C GLU A 127 9.72 8.28 4.92
N ASP A 128 9.29 8.25 3.66
CA ASP A 128 8.60 9.38 3.08
C ASP A 128 7.18 9.56 3.67
N TYR A 129 6.59 8.63 4.44
CA TYR A 129 5.29 8.88 5.12
C TYR A 129 5.35 10.13 6.02
N PRO A 130 6.33 10.27 6.94
CA PRO A 130 6.54 11.52 7.67
C PRO A 130 6.58 12.75 6.77
N PHE A 131 7.29 12.69 5.65
CA PHE A 131 7.37 13.79 4.68
C PHE A 131 6.02 14.02 4.02
N HIS A 132 5.35 13.00 3.49
CA HIS A 132 4.07 13.06 2.76
C HIS A 132 2.85 13.34 3.64
N LEU A 133 2.93 13.08 4.95
CA LEU A 133 1.88 13.38 5.91
C LEU A 133 2.12 14.70 6.64
N GLU A 134 3.29 15.34 6.48
CA GLU A 134 3.56 16.65 7.05
C GLU A 134 2.51 17.68 6.60
N GLY A 135 1.98 18.45 7.55
CA GLY A 135 0.95 19.47 7.29
C GLY A 135 -0.47 18.92 7.05
N THR A 136 -0.68 17.61 6.97
CA THR A 136 -2.02 17.01 6.73
C THR A 136 -2.85 16.80 8.00
N GLY A 137 -2.20 16.82 9.16
CA GLY A 137 -2.81 16.46 10.45
C GLY A 137 -3.03 14.95 10.64
N ILE A 138 -2.59 14.11 9.70
CA ILE A 138 -2.62 12.65 9.82
C ILE A 138 -1.32 12.19 10.50
N PRO A 139 -1.38 11.44 11.62
CA PRO A 139 -0.19 10.90 12.26
C PRO A 139 0.47 9.84 11.37
N VAL A 140 1.77 9.59 11.54
CA VAL A 140 2.45 8.47 10.88
C VAL A 140 1.90 7.14 11.43
N PRO A 141 1.67 6.10 10.60
CA PRO A 141 1.25 4.79 11.08
C PRO A 141 2.21 4.23 12.14
N SER A 142 1.69 3.82 13.29
CA SER A 142 2.50 3.26 14.40
C SER A 142 2.92 1.80 14.17
N ARG A 143 2.25 1.09 13.26
CA ARG A 143 2.54 -0.32 12.92
C ARG A 143 2.86 -0.45 11.44
N LEU A 144 4.02 -1.02 11.16
CA LEU A 144 4.45 -1.43 9.82
C LEU A 144 4.04 -2.87 9.52
N GLY A 145 4.24 -3.32 8.29
CA GLY A 145 3.96 -4.70 7.87
C GLY A 145 2.47 -4.99 7.61
N ARG A 146 1.71 -3.96 7.26
CA ARG A 146 0.30 -4.07 6.84
C ARG A 146 0.20 -3.85 5.34
N ILE A 147 -0.59 -4.68 4.68
CA ILE A 147 -1.12 -4.40 3.34
C ILE A 147 -2.54 -3.89 3.56
N TRP A 148 -2.79 -2.64 3.17
CA TRP A 148 -4.12 -2.04 3.27
C TRP A 148 -4.98 -2.41 2.07
N LEU A 149 -6.24 -2.69 2.34
CA LEU A 149 -7.27 -2.90 1.34
C LEU A 149 -8.44 -1.95 1.61
N LEU A 150 -9.07 -1.50 0.53
CA LEU A 150 -10.21 -0.60 0.52
C LEU A 150 -11.39 -1.27 -0.18
N ARG A 151 -12.58 -0.99 0.29
CA ARG A 151 -13.85 -1.22 -0.42
C ARG A 151 -14.46 0.13 -0.73
N SER A 152 -15.26 0.23 -1.78
CA SER A 152 -16.00 1.46 -2.01
C SER A 152 -17.03 1.67 -0.90
N PRO A 153 -17.09 2.85 -0.26
CA PRO A 153 -18.19 3.24 0.61
C PRO A 153 -19.40 3.77 -0.16
N VAL A 154 -19.28 3.96 -1.49
CA VAL A 154 -20.32 4.57 -2.33
C VAL A 154 -20.91 3.52 -3.27
N GLU A 155 -22.22 3.30 -3.18
CA GLU A 155 -22.91 2.36 -4.06
C GLU A 155 -22.77 2.78 -5.53
N GLY A 156 -22.42 1.84 -6.40
CA GLY A 156 -22.25 2.10 -7.84
C GLY A 156 -20.95 2.80 -8.22
N ALA A 157 -20.07 3.13 -7.27
CA ALA A 157 -18.72 3.60 -7.56
C ALA A 157 -17.67 2.55 -7.13
N SER A 158 -16.62 2.40 -7.92
CA SER A 158 -15.43 1.61 -7.58
C SER A 158 -14.42 2.43 -6.77
N VAL A 159 -13.51 1.75 -6.06
CA VAL A 159 -12.41 2.42 -5.34
C VAL A 159 -11.57 3.23 -6.32
N GLU A 160 -11.26 2.69 -7.50
CA GLU A 160 -10.49 3.36 -8.55
C GLU A 160 -11.17 4.64 -9.04
N GLN A 161 -12.48 4.63 -9.22
CA GLN A 161 -13.24 5.83 -9.59
C GLN A 161 -13.21 6.89 -8.48
N LEU A 162 -13.31 6.48 -7.22
CA LEU A 162 -13.23 7.41 -6.09
C LEU A 162 -11.82 8.00 -5.98
N VAL A 163 -10.78 7.19 -6.09
CA VAL A 163 -9.38 7.65 -6.10
C VAL A 163 -9.13 8.62 -7.25
N GLN A 164 -9.62 8.32 -8.46
CA GLN A 164 -9.52 9.24 -9.60
C GLN A 164 -10.18 10.59 -9.31
N ARG A 165 -11.37 10.60 -8.69
CA ARG A 165 -12.03 11.85 -8.26
C ARG A 165 -11.19 12.61 -7.23
N VAL A 166 -10.54 11.92 -6.30
CA VAL A 166 -9.62 12.55 -5.32
C VAL A 166 -8.48 13.25 -6.04
N VAL A 167 -7.80 12.57 -6.98
CA VAL A 167 -6.70 13.15 -7.76
C VAL A 167 -7.17 14.37 -8.55
N GLU A 168 -8.30 14.26 -9.26
CA GLU A 168 -8.86 15.36 -10.04
C GLU A 168 -9.20 16.58 -9.18
N ARG A 169 -9.79 16.37 -8.00
CA ARG A 169 -10.16 17.41 -7.04
C ARG A 169 -8.92 18.09 -6.46
N ALA A 170 -7.92 17.31 -6.06
CA ALA A 170 -6.66 17.82 -5.53
C ALA A 170 -5.94 18.70 -6.57
N HIS A 171 -5.88 18.24 -7.82
CA HIS A 171 -5.30 19.01 -8.93
C HIS A 171 -6.09 20.29 -9.24
N GLN A 172 -7.42 20.25 -9.11
CA GLN A 172 -8.24 21.44 -9.30
C GLN A 172 -7.96 22.50 -8.23
N ARG A 173 -7.82 22.10 -6.97
CA ARG A 173 -7.49 23.00 -5.84
C ARG A 173 -6.13 23.64 -6.01
N ALA A 174 -5.10 22.84 -6.25
CA ALA A 174 -3.75 23.34 -6.49
C ALA A 174 -3.72 24.41 -7.60
N ARG A 175 -4.43 24.19 -8.72
CA ARG A 175 -4.56 25.19 -9.80
C ARG A 175 -5.26 26.48 -9.37
N GLN A 176 -6.28 26.39 -8.52
CA GLN A 176 -7.01 27.56 -8.00
C GLN A 176 -6.13 28.41 -7.09
N ASP A 177 -5.24 27.78 -6.34
CA ASP A 177 -4.31 28.43 -5.42
C ASP A 177 -3.00 28.89 -6.09
N GLY A 178 -2.87 28.66 -7.41
CA GLY A 178 -1.70 29.08 -8.20
C GLY A 178 -0.49 28.17 -8.04
N GLU A 179 -0.67 26.97 -7.49
CA GLU A 179 0.38 25.96 -7.32
C GLU A 179 0.61 25.22 -8.64
N ALA A 180 1.88 25.15 -9.07
CA ALA A 180 2.25 24.57 -10.37
C ALA A 180 2.41 23.05 -10.31
N ASP A 181 2.81 22.52 -9.14
CA ASP A 181 2.95 21.08 -8.92
C ASP A 181 2.01 20.60 -7.80
N PRO A 182 0.85 20.03 -8.15
CA PRO A 182 -0.08 19.54 -7.14
C PRO A 182 0.48 18.36 -6.36
N TRP A 183 1.46 17.61 -6.91
CA TRP A 183 2.00 16.40 -6.29
C TRP A 183 2.81 16.73 -5.03
N ASP A 184 3.31 17.96 -4.90
CA ASP A 184 3.95 18.49 -3.68
C ASP A 184 2.93 19.05 -2.66
N GLY A 185 1.70 19.34 -3.09
CA GLY A 185 0.62 19.92 -2.29
C GLY A 185 -0.20 18.89 -1.49
N LYS A 186 0.44 18.23 -0.51
CA LYS A 186 -0.11 17.12 0.31
C LYS A 186 -1.46 17.42 1.00
N PRO A 187 -1.73 18.63 1.53
CA PRO A 187 -3.04 18.93 2.12
C PRO A 187 -4.18 18.82 1.10
N TYR A 188 -3.95 19.16 -0.17
CA TYR A 188 -5.00 19.12 -1.20
C TYR A 188 -5.56 17.72 -1.42
N PHE A 189 -4.70 16.69 -1.39
CA PHE A 189 -5.15 15.31 -1.56
C PHE A 189 -5.95 14.82 -0.35
N VAL A 190 -5.54 15.18 0.86
CA VAL A 190 -6.26 14.79 2.09
C VAL A 190 -7.63 15.46 2.18
N GLU A 191 -7.70 16.75 1.86
CA GLU A 191 -8.97 17.47 1.79
C GLU A 191 -9.87 16.93 0.68
N ALA A 192 -9.31 16.74 -0.52
CA ALA A 192 -10.02 16.14 -1.64
C ALA A 192 -10.60 14.76 -1.29
N ALA A 193 -9.83 13.91 -0.61
CA ALA A 193 -10.31 12.60 -0.17
C ALA A 193 -11.49 12.72 0.79
N ARG A 194 -11.39 13.61 1.78
CA ARG A 194 -12.48 13.85 2.73
C ARG A 194 -13.75 14.36 2.03
N GLU A 195 -13.61 15.23 1.04
CA GLU A 195 -14.74 15.75 0.27
C GLU A 195 -15.39 14.68 -0.59
N VAL A 196 -14.60 13.94 -1.37
CA VAL A 196 -15.09 12.85 -2.22
C VAL A 196 -15.81 11.78 -1.40
N LEU A 197 -15.30 11.47 -0.20
CA LEU A 197 -15.92 10.49 0.70
C LEU A 197 -17.15 11.04 1.44
N ALA A 198 -17.24 12.37 1.62
CA ALA A 198 -18.41 13.01 2.23
C ALA A 198 -19.56 13.28 1.24
N GLU A 199 -19.27 13.29 -0.06
CA GLU A 199 -20.24 13.57 -1.12
C GLU A 199 -21.33 12.48 -1.26
N ASP A 200 -21.17 11.30 -0.65
CA ASP A 200 -22.20 10.25 -0.73
C ASP A 200 -22.15 9.21 0.41
N PRO A 201 -22.65 9.52 1.62
CA PRO A 201 -22.83 8.52 2.66
C PRO A 201 -24.22 7.92 2.49
N ALA A 202 -24.39 6.94 1.61
CA ALA A 202 -25.58 6.08 1.51
C ALA A 202 -26.94 6.77 1.84
N ARG A 203 -27.60 7.33 0.82
CA ARG A 203 -29.02 7.73 0.93
C ARG A 203 -29.94 6.55 1.20
#